data_AF-D0LHF1-F1
#
_entry.id   AF-D0LHF1-F1
#
_cell.length_a   1.000
_cell.length_b   1.000
_cell.length_c   1.000
_cell.angle_alpha   90.00
_cell.angle_beta   90.00
_cell.angle_gamma   90.00
#
_symmetry.space_group_name_H-M   'P 1'
#
loop_
_entity.id
_entity.type
_entity.pdbx_description
1 polymer ?
#
loop_
_entity_poly.entity_id
_entity_poly.type
_entity_poly.pdbx_seq_one_letter_code
_entity_poly.pdbx_strand_id
1 'polypeptide(L)'
;MRLLASAALVGGCAAEQTPRDYDLADIDVSVQEVRTGRSAGKNLLSLDMLSTYQGRALGCDDGTLDISVGIGSSPDGPFEELPGDAYEVRCTASEAPDVALVIDNSGSEQGYLEWLQEAAHVMTDAVMGRDGRSSLVRVSTDSDIRLGLTEDEEAIRGAIDELYILNGWTALYDGIRLGNETLGAAAATHSDYDSMDDFCDTDRKLAVVAFTDGNENNSANERLRSDEYPGDGIDTTLEDLHDLRVADVRTPIYTVGLGDEVDHGGLEELAGYTGGRHHRIDSAADLPATFEVISEYLASSVKVCTEISADICGHHYVRVEYTWAPCDDGTCDEVRDSYLQEIHVECPPAPPAGKVATVLLTLSNPGIDRDLAKTLASNTVNWVSPSADPRVIVVKDENHHGEFSQDADFVYELLSEAGFQVDFVDEPVGGISAADTAGYDVVWMSNPGYPFDDQSSMNALASFGQDGGGYVLQSDDGTRLSGDLAFAMSSFTGLLYENNGTSFCGRHIDNNATPDKYQVMISDSAHPVIAGLEGASFLYGNDIDVSSPADAGEEILAWANGVDASGEVFCEREIPVISVRTP
;
A
#
# COMPACT_ATOMS: atom_id res chain seq x y z
N MET A 1 18.74 -31.74 22.76
CA MET A 1 19.85 -31.86 21.80
C MET A 1 19.23 -32.33 20.48
N ARG A 2 18.62 -31.39 19.73
CA ARG A 2 18.09 -31.64 18.39
C ARG A 2 19.19 -31.18 17.43
N LEU A 3 19.65 -32.08 16.56
CA LEU A 3 20.55 -31.72 15.46
C LEU A 3 19.78 -30.80 14.51
N LEU A 4 20.34 -29.61 14.23
CA LEU A 4 20.04 -28.83 13.04
C LEU A 4 20.51 -29.65 11.84
N ALA A 5 19.60 -29.96 10.93
CA ALA A 5 19.92 -30.56 9.65
C ALA A 5 19.89 -29.43 8.62
N SER A 6 21.07 -28.96 8.20
CA SER A 6 21.21 -28.14 6.99
C SER A 6 20.82 -28.99 5.79
N ALA A 7 19.88 -28.51 4.99
CA ALA A 7 19.50 -29.14 3.74
C ALA A 7 20.56 -28.79 2.68
N ALA A 8 21.58 -29.64 2.54
CA ALA A 8 22.48 -29.55 1.40
C ALA A 8 21.71 -29.98 0.14
N LEU A 9 21.43 -29.00 -0.74
CA LEU A 9 20.81 -29.22 -2.05
C LEU A 9 21.80 -29.98 -2.95
N VAL A 10 21.48 -31.25 -3.22
CA VAL A 10 22.20 -32.08 -4.19
C VAL A 10 21.58 -31.85 -5.57
N GLY A 11 22.04 -30.80 -6.26
CA GLY A 11 21.78 -30.56 -7.68
C GLY A 11 22.69 -31.44 -8.56
N GLY A 12 22.11 -32.14 -9.53
CA GLY A 12 22.79 -33.19 -10.30
C GLY A 12 23.68 -32.71 -11.46
N CYS A 13 24.70 -33.52 -11.73
CA CYS A 13 25.49 -33.63 -12.96
C CYS A 13 26.61 -32.59 -13.21
N ALA A 14 27.39 -32.21 -12.19
CA ALA A 14 28.70 -31.62 -12.44
C ALA A 14 29.67 -32.68 -13.00
N ALA A 15 30.16 -32.48 -14.22
CA ALA A 15 31.41 -33.10 -14.64
C ALA A 15 32.50 -32.71 -13.64
N GLU A 16 33.42 -33.62 -13.33
CA GLU A 16 34.54 -33.44 -12.39
C GLU A 16 35.41 -32.24 -12.85
N GLN A 17 34.98 -31.02 -12.54
CA GLN A 17 35.73 -29.80 -12.80
C GLN A 17 36.83 -29.72 -11.75
N THR A 18 38.07 -29.52 -12.21
CA THR A 18 39.15 -29.12 -11.30
C THR A 18 38.72 -27.88 -10.54
N PRO A 19 38.80 -27.88 -9.20
CA PRO A 19 38.46 -26.70 -8.39
C PRO A 19 39.18 -25.48 -8.94
N ARG A 20 38.43 -24.44 -9.29
CA ARG A 20 39.01 -23.13 -9.59
C ARG A 20 39.44 -22.50 -8.27
N ASP A 21 40.67 -21.98 -8.25
CA ASP A 21 41.24 -21.31 -7.08
C ASP A 21 40.74 -19.85 -7.08
N TYR A 22 39.62 -19.60 -6.41
CA TYR A 22 39.04 -18.26 -6.27
C TYR A 22 39.66 -17.54 -5.07
N ASP A 23 40.07 -16.29 -5.25
CA ASP A 23 40.32 -15.40 -4.12
C ASP A 23 38.98 -14.88 -3.60
N LEU A 24 38.57 -15.32 -2.40
CA LEU A 24 37.29 -14.93 -1.83
C LEU A 24 37.16 -13.45 -1.53
N ALA A 25 38.27 -12.72 -1.45
CA ALA A 25 38.24 -11.26 -1.32
C ALA A 25 37.68 -10.57 -2.57
N ASP A 26 37.68 -11.26 -3.72
CA ASP A 26 37.17 -10.77 -5.00
C ASP A 26 35.77 -11.31 -5.33
N ILE A 27 35.17 -12.09 -4.43
CA ILE A 27 33.80 -12.60 -4.57
C ILE A 27 32.84 -11.59 -3.97
N ASP A 28 31.81 -11.25 -4.72
CA ASP A 28 30.74 -10.37 -4.25
C ASP A 28 29.37 -10.97 -4.59
N VAL A 29 28.46 -10.96 -3.63
CA VAL A 29 27.12 -11.54 -3.73
C VAL A 29 26.11 -10.47 -3.34
N SER A 30 25.15 -10.21 -4.22
CA SER A 30 24.14 -9.18 -4.00
C SER A 30 22.76 -9.66 -4.41
N VAL A 31 21.75 -9.27 -3.62
CA VAL A 31 20.35 -9.41 -4.00
C VAL A 31 20.03 -8.31 -5.01
N GLN A 32 19.70 -8.72 -6.22
CA GLN A 32 19.35 -7.84 -7.34
C GLN A 32 17.90 -7.38 -7.22
N GLU A 33 17.00 -8.33 -7.02
CA GLU A 33 15.57 -8.05 -7.01
C GLU A 33 14.87 -8.84 -5.89
N VAL A 34 13.85 -8.22 -5.32
CA VAL A 34 12.94 -8.85 -4.37
C VAL A 34 11.53 -8.57 -4.84
N ARG A 35 10.72 -9.62 -5.03
CA ARG A 35 9.35 -9.51 -5.54
C ARG A 35 8.38 -10.23 -4.63
N THR A 36 7.14 -9.75 -4.64
CA THR A 36 6.02 -10.39 -3.97
C THR A 36 4.93 -10.66 -4.99
N GLY A 37 4.13 -11.68 -4.74
CA GLY A 37 3.00 -12.04 -5.60
C GLY A 37 1.97 -12.85 -4.83
N ARG A 38 0.90 -13.29 -5.51
CA ARG A 38 -0.06 -14.22 -4.93
C ARG A 38 -0.34 -15.39 -5.83
N SER A 39 -0.70 -16.52 -5.22
CA SER A 39 -1.31 -17.63 -5.91
C SER A 39 -2.27 -18.37 -5.00
N ALA A 40 -3.52 -18.54 -5.45
CA ALA A 40 -4.55 -19.30 -4.74
C ALA A 40 -4.71 -18.92 -3.25
N GLY A 41 -4.65 -17.63 -2.93
CA GLY A 41 -4.78 -17.11 -1.56
C GLY A 41 -3.54 -17.24 -0.68
N LYS A 42 -2.40 -17.63 -1.26
CA LYS A 42 -1.08 -17.57 -0.61
C LYS A 42 -0.29 -16.39 -1.14
N ASN A 43 0.57 -15.84 -0.31
CA ASN A 43 1.55 -14.85 -0.71
C ASN A 43 2.83 -15.58 -1.16
N LEU A 44 3.50 -15.04 -2.16
CA LEU A 44 4.73 -15.55 -2.75
C LEU A 44 5.83 -14.51 -2.58
N LEU A 45 7.06 -14.99 -2.45
CA LEU A 45 8.27 -14.16 -2.38
C LEU A 45 9.31 -14.75 -3.33
N SER A 46 9.89 -13.91 -4.19
CA SER A 46 11.05 -14.27 -5.00
C SER A 46 12.22 -13.32 -4.74
N LEU A 47 13.43 -13.87 -4.80
CA LEU A 47 14.70 -13.17 -4.63
C LEU A 47 15.62 -13.55 -5.80
N ASP A 48 16.16 -12.57 -6.51
CA ASP A 48 17.23 -12.80 -7.48
C ASP A 48 18.57 -12.42 -6.87
N MET A 49 19.51 -13.37 -6.87
CA MET A 49 20.85 -13.19 -6.32
C MET A 49 21.90 -13.30 -7.43
N LEU A 50 22.82 -12.34 -7.45
CA LEU A 50 23.96 -12.30 -8.36
C LEU A 50 25.23 -12.54 -7.57
N SER A 51 25.99 -13.55 -7.96
CA SER A 51 27.36 -13.77 -7.47
C SER A 51 28.36 -13.37 -8.55
N THR A 52 29.43 -12.68 -8.18
CA THR A 52 30.48 -12.26 -9.11
C THR A 52 31.87 -12.57 -8.59
N TYR A 53 32.82 -12.76 -9.49
CA TYR A 53 34.26 -12.85 -9.21
C TYR A 53 35.00 -11.86 -10.10
N GLN A 54 35.72 -10.91 -9.51
CA GLN A 54 36.42 -9.84 -10.25
C GLN A 54 35.50 -9.10 -11.23
N GLY A 55 34.25 -8.88 -10.83
CA GLY A 55 33.24 -8.21 -11.63
C GLY A 55 32.67 -9.04 -12.78
N ARG A 56 32.91 -10.35 -12.87
CA ARG A 56 32.22 -11.23 -13.83
C ARG A 56 31.21 -12.10 -13.12
N ALA A 57 30.07 -12.36 -13.76
CA ALA A 57 29.06 -13.23 -13.19
C ALA A 57 29.61 -14.65 -12.97
N LEU A 58 29.32 -15.23 -11.80
CA LEU A 58 29.56 -16.64 -11.53
C LEU A 58 28.32 -17.42 -11.93
N GLY A 59 28.54 -18.48 -12.71
CA GLY A 59 27.48 -19.42 -13.02
C GLY A 59 27.14 -20.28 -11.81
N CYS A 60 25.98 -20.93 -11.84
CA CYS A 60 25.57 -21.84 -10.78
C CYS A 60 26.50 -23.06 -10.57
N ASP A 61 27.28 -23.42 -11.59
CA ASP A 61 28.23 -24.52 -11.50
C ASP A 61 29.58 -24.07 -10.90
N ASP A 62 29.78 -22.78 -10.63
CA ASP A 62 31.03 -22.23 -10.09
C ASP A 62 31.10 -22.28 -8.55
N GLY A 63 30.00 -22.59 -7.86
CA GLY A 63 29.96 -22.71 -6.40
C GLY A 63 28.57 -23.09 -5.85
N THR A 64 28.48 -23.14 -4.53
CA THR A 64 27.23 -23.38 -3.78
C THR A 64 26.81 -22.12 -3.05
N LEU A 65 25.51 -21.87 -3.03
CA LEU A 65 24.90 -20.76 -2.31
C LEU A 65 23.90 -21.34 -1.30
N ASP A 66 24.23 -21.25 -0.01
CA ASP A 66 23.32 -21.55 1.10
C ASP A 66 22.67 -20.24 1.56
N ILE A 67 21.36 -20.27 1.78
CA ILE A 67 20.54 -19.07 2.00
C ILE A 67 19.59 -19.34 3.16
N SER A 68 19.41 -18.37 4.05
CA SER A 68 18.31 -18.31 5.02
C SER A 68 17.51 -17.04 4.77
N VAL A 69 16.19 -17.16 4.77
CA VAL A 69 15.28 -16.03 4.56
C VAL A 69 14.42 -15.85 5.80
N GLY A 70 14.44 -14.65 6.37
CA GLY A 70 13.59 -14.25 7.49
C GLY A 70 12.68 -13.08 7.11
N ILE A 71 11.48 -13.03 7.68
CA ILE A 71 10.53 -11.92 7.49
C ILE A 71 10.20 -11.27 8.84
N GLY A 72 10.20 -9.94 8.89
CA GLY A 72 9.87 -9.16 10.08
C GLY A 72 9.12 -7.88 9.77
N SER A 73 8.35 -7.36 10.72
CA SER A 73 7.57 -6.11 10.55
C SER A 73 8.38 -4.83 10.80
N SER A 74 9.67 -4.95 11.10
CA SER A 74 10.57 -3.83 11.44
C SER A 74 12.02 -4.24 11.12
N PRO A 75 12.89 -3.31 10.68
CA PRO A 75 14.27 -3.63 10.32
C PRO A 75 15.11 -4.08 11.53
N ASP A 76 14.78 -3.58 12.72
CA ASP A 76 15.45 -3.92 13.99
C ASP A 76 14.65 -4.94 14.82
N GLY A 77 13.54 -5.44 14.26
CA GLY A 77 12.59 -6.32 14.94
C GLY A 77 13.01 -7.79 14.97
N PRO A 78 12.23 -8.66 15.62
CA PRO A 78 12.37 -10.10 15.44
C PRO A 78 12.00 -10.50 14.01
N PHE A 79 12.79 -11.40 13.44
CA PHE A 79 12.51 -12.04 12.15
C PHE A 79 12.05 -13.47 12.38
N GLU A 80 11.00 -13.88 11.68
CA GLU A 80 10.58 -15.27 11.56
C GLU A 80 11.33 -15.90 10.39
N GLU A 81 12.25 -16.81 10.70
CA GLU A 81 12.98 -17.58 9.68
C GLU A 81 12.03 -18.55 8.98
N LEU A 82 12.01 -18.49 7.65
CA LEU A 82 11.30 -19.44 6.83
C LEU A 82 11.97 -20.83 6.93
N PRO A 83 11.19 -21.93 6.93
CA PRO A 83 11.78 -23.27 6.93
C PRO A 83 12.71 -23.48 5.73
N GLY A 84 13.87 -24.09 5.95
CA GLY A 84 14.86 -24.34 4.88
C GLY A 84 14.35 -25.20 3.71
N ASP A 85 13.26 -25.94 3.91
CA ASP A 85 12.56 -26.73 2.89
C ASP A 85 11.37 -25.99 2.24
N ALA A 86 11.13 -24.72 2.61
CA ALA A 86 10.03 -23.91 2.08
C ALA A 86 10.39 -23.17 0.79
N TYR A 87 11.68 -22.95 0.51
CA TYR A 87 12.13 -22.26 -0.69
C TYR A 87 12.81 -23.19 -1.70
N GLU A 88 12.61 -22.87 -2.98
CA GLU A 88 13.28 -23.49 -4.11
C GLU A 88 14.37 -22.55 -4.63
N VAL A 89 15.59 -23.08 -4.76
CA VAL A 89 16.73 -22.38 -5.35
C VAL A 89 16.88 -22.85 -6.80
N ARG A 90 16.66 -21.96 -7.76
CA ARG A 90 16.74 -22.19 -9.19
C ARG A 90 17.91 -21.45 -9.80
N CYS A 91 18.46 -22.04 -10.84
CA CYS A 91 19.48 -21.42 -11.69
C CYS A 91 18.85 -20.99 -12.99
N THR A 92 18.70 -19.68 -13.18
CA THR A 92 17.93 -19.13 -14.29
C THR A 92 18.89 -18.58 -15.35
N ALA A 93 19.43 -19.49 -16.18
CA ALA A 93 20.41 -19.13 -17.21
C ALA A 93 19.80 -18.45 -18.46
N SER A 94 18.48 -18.22 -18.51
CA SER A 94 17.81 -17.83 -19.76
C SER A 94 16.52 -17.02 -19.59
N GLU A 95 16.34 -16.29 -18.49
CA GLU A 95 15.20 -15.37 -18.38
C GLU A 95 15.36 -14.21 -19.37
N ALA A 96 14.25 -13.82 -20.00
CA ALA A 96 14.22 -12.70 -20.92
C ALA A 96 14.31 -11.37 -20.14
N PRO A 97 15.38 -10.57 -20.31
CA PRO A 97 15.52 -9.33 -19.55
C PRO A 97 14.82 -8.16 -20.26
N ASP A 98 14.32 -7.20 -19.48
CA ASP A 98 13.88 -5.90 -19.94
C ASP A 98 14.84 -4.83 -19.47
N VAL A 99 15.43 -4.10 -20.41
CA VAL A 99 16.52 -3.17 -20.12
C VAL A 99 16.20 -1.78 -20.63
N ALA A 100 16.32 -0.77 -19.77
CA ALA A 100 16.31 0.63 -20.17
C ALA A 100 17.73 1.15 -20.32
N LEU A 101 18.11 1.51 -21.55
CA LEU A 101 19.40 2.16 -21.82
C LEU A 101 19.25 3.68 -21.61
N VAL A 102 20.08 4.23 -20.73
CA VAL A 102 20.11 5.66 -20.41
C VAL A 102 21.45 6.21 -20.85
N ILE A 103 21.48 6.96 -21.94
CA ILE A 103 22.73 7.36 -22.60
C ILE A 103 22.92 8.87 -22.47
N ASP A 104 23.98 9.27 -21.75
CA ASP A 104 24.46 10.65 -21.70
C ASP A 104 25.02 11.09 -23.06
N ASN A 105 24.44 12.16 -23.59
CA ASN A 105 24.87 12.83 -24.79
C ASN A 105 24.99 14.34 -24.57
N SER A 106 25.36 14.73 -23.35
CA SER A 106 25.74 16.09 -22.97
C SER A 106 27.08 16.49 -23.61
N GLY A 107 27.51 17.72 -23.35
CA GLY A 107 28.72 18.28 -23.95
C GLY A 107 30.03 17.61 -23.49
N SER A 108 30.07 17.00 -22.30
CA SER A 108 31.26 16.28 -21.81
C SER A 108 31.54 15.01 -22.61
N GLU A 109 30.51 14.44 -23.24
CA GLU A 109 30.60 13.23 -24.07
C GLU A 109 31.09 13.51 -25.51
N GLN A 110 31.55 14.73 -25.78
CA GLN A 110 32.05 15.12 -27.10
C GLN A 110 33.28 14.29 -27.51
N GLY A 111 33.09 13.44 -28.52
CA GLY A 111 34.13 12.53 -29.03
C GLY A 111 33.88 11.06 -28.70
N TYR A 112 32.88 10.77 -27.87
CA TYR A 112 32.54 9.41 -27.46
C TYR A 112 31.29 8.83 -28.15
N LEU A 113 30.55 9.64 -28.93
CA LEU A 113 29.28 9.23 -29.57
C LEU A 113 29.35 7.91 -30.34
N GLU A 114 30.35 7.73 -31.21
CA GLU A 114 30.47 6.48 -32.00
C GLU A 114 30.65 5.25 -31.09
N TRP A 115 31.36 5.40 -29.97
CA TRP A 115 31.56 4.33 -29.00
C TRP A 115 30.31 4.06 -28.17
N LEU A 116 29.58 5.10 -27.78
CA LEU A 116 28.29 4.98 -27.08
C LEU A 116 27.28 4.22 -27.95
N GLN A 117 27.20 4.56 -29.24
CA GLN A 117 26.31 3.88 -30.19
C GLN A 117 26.68 2.42 -30.39
N GLU A 118 27.95 2.12 -30.66
CA GLU A 118 28.43 0.74 -30.82
C GLU A 118 28.14 -0.10 -29.58
N ALA A 119 28.37 0.46 -28.41
CA ALA A 119 28.21 -0.29 -27.17
C ALA A 119 26.73 -0.49 -26.79
N ALA A 120 25.87 0.49 -27.07
CA ALA A 120 24.42 0.32 -27.00
C ALA A 120 23.91 -0.76 -27.96
N HIS A 121 24.46 -0.88 -29.17
CA HIS A 121 24.17 -1.98 -30.10
C HIS A 121 24.56 -3.33 -29.50
N VAL A 122 25.77 -3.47 -28.94
CA VAL A 122 26.21 -4.72 -28.28
C VAL A 122 25.26 -5.15 -27.17
N MET A 123 24.81 -4.21 -26.34
CA MET A 123 23.86 -4.50 -25.26
C MET A 123 22.50 -4.95 -25.77
N THR A 124 21.93 -4.18 -26.71
CA THR A 124 20.62 -4.51 -27.28
C THR A 124 20.65 -5.86 -27.98
N ASP A 125 21.72 -6.18 -28.71
CA ASP A 125 21.91 -7.49 -29.33
C ASP A 125 21.95 -8.61 -28.28
N ALA A 126 22.64 -8.41 -27.16
CA ALA A 126 22.70 -9.38 -26.08
C ALA A 126 21.36 -9.54 -25.33
N VAL A 127 20.58 -8.47 -25.18
CA VAL A 127 19.24 -8.49 -24.57
C VAL A 127 18.24 -9.18 -25.50
N MET A 128 18.14 -8.74 -26.75
CA MET A 128 17.20 -9.27 -27.74
C MET A 128 17.52 -10.73 -28.12
N GLY A 129 18.80 -11.12 -28.12
CA GLY A 129 19.23 -12.50 -28.34
C GLY A 129 18.72 -13.50 -27.29
N ARG A 130 18.14 -13.01 -26.19
CA ARG A 130 17.52 -13.80 -25.11
C ARG A 130 16.01 -13.55 -25.00
N ASP A 131 15.36 -13.17 -26.11
CA ASP A 131 13.95 -12.77 -26.16
C ASP A 131 13.61 -11.59 -25.21
N GLY A 132 14.63 -10.81 -24.87
CA GLY A 132 14.54 -9.62 -24.05
C GLY A 132 13.91 -8.42 -24.77
N ARG A 133 13.75 -7.32 -24.05
CA ARG A 133 13.26 -6.04 -24.59
C ARG A 133 14.18 -4.91 -24.19
N SER A 134 14.21 -3.87 -25.00
CA SER A 134 14.99 -2.67 -24.69
C SER A 134 14.22 -1.39 -24.94
N SER A 135 14.47 -0.39 -24.11
CA SER A 135 14.07 1.00 -24.32
C SER A 135 15.30 1.89 -24.36
N LEU A 136 15.13 3.12 -24.85
CA LEU A 136 16.21 4.09 -24.98
C LEU A 136 15.76 5.45 -24.45
N VAL A 137 16.53 5.97 -23.51
CA VAL A 137 16.44 7.32 -22.98
C VAL A 137 17.75 8.03 -23.28
N ARG A 138 17.64 9.23 -23.84
CA ARG A 138 18.78 10.13 -24.05
C ARG A 138 18.82 11.15 -22.94
N VAL A 139 20.02 11.40 -22.42
CA VAL A 139 20.30 12.40 -21.39
C VAL A 139 21.14 13.54 -21.98
N SER A 140 20.81 14.77 -21.62
CA SER A 140 21.57 15.98 -21.90
C SER A 140 21.08 17.05 -20.92
N THR A 141 20.92 18.32 -21.35
CA THR A 141 20.22 19.30 -20.52
C THR A 141 18.84 18.76 -20.16
N ASP A 142 18.08 18.30 -21.14
CA ASP A 142 16.82 17.58 -20.88
C ASP A 142 17.03 16.09 -21.10
N SER A 143 16.27 15.29 -20.35
CA SER A 143 16.17 13.84 -20.56
C SER A 143 14.88 13.49 -21.28
N ASP A 144 14.98 12.62 -22.29
CA ASP A 144 13.84 12.27 -23.13
C ASP A 144 13.84 10.82 -23.61
N ILE A 145 12.65 10.20 -23.57
CA ILE A 145 12.43 8.84 -24.06
C ILE A 145 12.47 8.87 -25.58
N ARG A 146 13.52 8.28 -26.17
CA ARG A 146 13.68 8.14 -27.62
C ARG A 146 12.86 6.98 -28.16
N LEU A 147 12.82 5.88 -27.41
CA LEU A 147 12.03 4.71 -27.73
C LEU A 147 11.56 4.05 -26.44
N GLY A 148 10.24 3.80 -26.33
CA GLY A 148 9.70 2.98 -25.24
C GLY A 148 10.16 1.53 -25.36
N LEU A 149 9.85 0.72 -24.35
CA LEU A 149 10.25 -0.70 -24.33
C LEU A 149 9.70 -1.45 -25.56
N THR A 150 10.58 -2.12 -26.30
CA THR A 150 10.23 -2.79 -27.56
C THR A 150 10.96 -4.14 -27.72
N GLU A 151 10.40 -5.02 -28.54
CA GLU A 151 11.02 -6.25 -29.08
C GLU A 151 11.54 -6.04 -30.52
N ASP A 152 11.31 -4.85 -31.10
CA ASP A 152 11.70 -4.53 -32.48
C ASP A 152 13.17 -4.09 -32.54
N GLU A 153 14.04 -5.04 -32.90
CA GLU A 153 15.48 -4.85 -33.04
C GLU A 153 15.83 -3.74 -34.04
N GLU A 154 15.10 -3.62 -35.16
CA GLU A 154 15.38 -2.57 -36.17
C GLU A 154 15.03 -1.19 -35.62
N ALA A 155 13.92 -1.08 -34.87
CA ALA A 155 13.50 0.17 -34.25
C ALA A 155 14.49 0.68 -33.19
N ILE A 156 14.96 -0.19 -32.28
CA ILE A 156 15.91 0.22 -31.24
C ILE A 156 17.27 0.59 -31.84
N ARG A 157 17.77 -0.18 -32.81
CA ARG A 157 19.03 0.14 -33.51
C ARG A 157 18.93 1.47 -34.24
N GLY A 158 17.82 1.72 -34.94
CA GLY A 158 17.56 3.01 -35.57
C GLY A 158 17.55 4.18 -34.59
N ALA A 159 16.92 4.01 -33.41
CA ALA A 159 16.91 5.03 -32.38
C ALA A 159 18.31 5.31 -31.78
N ILE A 160 19.15 4.27 -31.64
CA ILE A 160 20.56 4.40 -31.22
C ILE A 160 21.37 5.18 -32.27
N ASP A 161 21.21 4.84 -33.55
CA ASP A 161 21.94 5.50 -34.66
C ASP A 161 21.57 7.00 -34.78
N GLU A 162 20.41 7.40 -34.30
CA GLU A 162 19.92 8.79 -34.28
C GLU A 162 20.43 9.61 -33.08
N LEU A 163 21.15 9.00 -32.13
CA LEU A 163 21.73 9.73 -30.99
C LEU A 163 22.71 10.81 -31.45
N TYR A 164 22.74 11.92 -30.70
CA TYR A 164 23.60 13.05 -31.00
C TYR A 164 24.01 13.80 -29.74
N ILE A 165 25.24 14.32 -29.76
CA ILE A 165 25.78 15.20 -28.72
C ILE A 165 25.11 16.56 -28.80
N LEU A 166 24.57 17.03 -27.68
CA LEU A 166 24.06 18.38 -27.51
C LEU A 166 24.83 19.05 -26.38
N ASN A 167 25.52 20.14 -26.71
CA ASN A 167 26.20 20.95 -25.70
C ASN A 167 25.18 21.45 -24.68
N GLY A 168 25.48 21.26 -23.41
CA GLY A 168 24.54 21.53 -22.35
C GLY A 168 24.99 20.95 -21.03
N TRP A 169 24.01 20.80 -20.17
CA TRP A 169 24.13 20.19 -18.85
C TRP A 169 23.76 18.71 -18.93
N THR A 170 23.71 18.03 -17.80
CA THR A 170 23.42 16.60 -17.68
C THR A 170 22.33 16.40 -16.63
N ALA A 171 21.15 15.99 -17.08
CA ALA A 171 20.00 15.58 -16.26
C ALA A 171 19.90 14.04 -16.15
N LEU A 172 20.99 13.42 -15.72
CA LEU A 172 21.16 11.98 -15.56
C LEU A 172 20.07 11.36 -14.68
N TYR A 173 19.74 11.97 -13.54
CA TYR A 173 18.77 11.37 -12.60
C TYR A 173 17.37 11.31 -13.21
N ASP A 174 16.96 12.34 -13.95
CA ASP A 174 15.70 12.30 -14.70
C ASP A 174 15.74 11.24 -15.80
N GLY A 175 16.89 11.09 -16.47
CA GLY A 175 17.09 10.05 -17.47
C GLY A 175 16.89 8.65 -16.92
N ILE A 176 17.44 8.38 -15.73
CA ILE A 176 17.29 7.10 -15.03
C ILE A 176 15.83 6.88 -14.61
N ARG A 177 15.17 7.90 -14.06
CA ARG A 177 13.74 7.83 -13.70
C ARG A 177 12.88 7.54 -14.92
N LEU A 178 13.09 8.24 -16.03
CA LEU A 178 12.39 7.98 -17.30
C LEU A 178 12.67 6.58 -17.83
N GLY A 179 13.91 6.09 -17.69
CA GLY A 179 14.28 4.71 -18.02
C GLY A 179 13.43 3.71 -17.23
N ASN A 180 13.35 3.90 -15.90
CA ASN A 180 12.51 3.09 -15.03
C ASN A 180 11.00 3.16 -15.41
N GLU A 181 10.49 4.34 -15.80
CA GLU A 181 9.11 4.48 -16.28
C GLU A 181 8.83 3.67 -17.54
N THR A 182 9.78 3.58 -18.48
CA THR A 182 9.60 2.75 -19.68
C THR A 182 9.48 1.27 -19.35
N LEU A 183 10.18 0.79 -18.32
CA LEU A 183 10.04 -0.57 -17.80
C LEU A 183 8.67 -0.76 -17.14
N GLY A 184 8.26 0.21 -16.31
CA GLY A 184 6.95 0.21 -15.63
C GLY A 184 5.75 0.19 -16.57
N ALA A 185 5.82 0.88 -17.71
CA ALA A 185 4.74 0.90 -18.70
C ALA A 185 4.45 -0.49 -19.32
N ALA A 186 5.44 -1.39 -19.32
CA ALA A 186 5.32 -2.73 -19.88
C ALA A 186 5.15 -3.83 -18.82
N ALA A 187 5.41 -3.51 -17.56
CA ALA A 187 5.15 -4.41 -16.44
C ALA A 187 3.64 -4.49 -16.21
N ALA A 188 3.01 -5.54 -16.71
CA ALA A 188 1.66 -5.89 -16.29
C ALA A 188 1.72 -6.29 -14.82
N THR A 189 0.92 -5.64 -13.97
CA THR A 189 0.71 -6.06 -12.58
C THR A 189 -0.01 -7.40 -12.59
N HIS A 190 0.74 -8.49 -12.67
CA HIS A 190 0.24 -9.82 -12.37
C HIS A 190 0.23 -9.96 -10.86
N SER A 191 -0.93 -9.69 -10.24
CA SER A 191 -1.08 -9.91 -8.80
C SER A 191 -1.40 -11.37 -8.48
N ASP A 192 -2.06 -12.09 -9.39
CA ASP A 192 -2.45 -13.49 -9.22
C ASP A 192 -1.75 -14.41 -10.26
N TYR A 193 -0.89 -15.28 -9.75
CA TYR A 193 -0.18 -16.32 -10.47
C TYR A 193 -0.89 -17.67 -10.30
N ASP A 194 -0.76 -18.55 -11.30
CA ASP A 194 -1.40 -19.86 -11.27
C ASP A 194 -0.74 -20.81 -10.23
N SER A 195 0.55 -20.60 -9.96
CA SER A 195 1.32 -21.38 -8.98
C SER A 195 2.60 -20.66 -8.56
N MET A 196 3.32 -21.19 -7.57
CA MET A 196 4.68 -20.73 -7.24
C MET A 196 5.64 -20.91 -8.43
N ASP A 197 5.55 -22.01 -9.17
CA ASP A 197 6.40 -22.24 -10.34
C ASP A 197 6.16 -21.18 -11.42
N ASP A 198 4.90 -20.86 -11.68
CA ASP A 198 4.47 -19.82 -12.62
C ASP A 198 5.01 -18.44 -12.19
N PHE A 199 4.89 -18.10 -10.91
CA PHE A 199 5.50 -16.88 -10.34
C PHE A 199 7.02 -16.84 -10.54
N CYS A 200 7.70 -17.95 -10.29
CA CYS A 200 9.15 -18.02 -10.48
C CYS A 200 9.58 -17.91 -11.94
N ASP A 201 8.84 -18.49 -12.87
CA ASP A 201 9.27 -18.65 -14.26
C ASP A 201 8.78 -17.52 -15.20
N THR A 202 7.74 -16.78 -14.83
CA THR A 202 7.15 -15.72 -15.67
C THR A 202 7.82 -14.36 -15.51
N ASP A 203 8.69 -14.23 -14.52
CA ASP A 203 9.40 -13.00 -14.24
C ASP A 203 10.45 -12.68 -15.30
N ARG A 204 10.44 -11.42 -15.75
CA ARG A 204 11.48 -10.84 -16.60
C ARG A 204 12.37 -9.97 -15.72
N LYS A 205 13.68 -10.15 -15.80
CA LYS A 205 14.64 -9.30 -15.07
C LYS A 205 14.57 -7.88 -15.56
N LEU A 206 14.67 -6.92 -14.64
CA LEU A 206 14.60 -5.51 -14.93
C LEU A 206 15.97 -4.89 -14.70
N ALA A 207 16.37 -3.96 -15.57
CA ALA A 207 17.58 -3.18 -15.33
C ALA A 207 17.52 -1.82 -16.02
N VAL A 208 18.04 -0.81 -15.34
CA VAL A 208 18.47 0.44 -15.97
C VAL A 208 19.98 0.36 -16.16
N VAL A 209 20.47 0.64 -17.36
CA VAL A 209 21.91 0.73 -17.63
C VAL A 209 22.24 2.13 -18.13
N ALA A 210 23.01 2.88 -17.33
CA ALA A 210 23.35 4.26 -17.57
C ALA A 210 24.81 4.43 -18.04
N PHE A 211 25.02 5.23 -19.08
CA PHE A 211 26.34 5.58 -19.65
C PHE A 211 26.55 7.07 -19.49
N THR A 212 27.54 7.46 -18.71
CA THR A 212 27.71 8.86 -18.31
C THR A 212 29.05 9.06 -17.60
N ASP A 213 29.51 10.29 -17.51
CA ASP A 213 30.58 10.69 -16.61
C ASP A 213 30.09 10.87 -15.15
N GLY A 214 28.78 10.85 -14.90
CA GLY A 214 28.19 11.02 -13.57
C GLY A 214 28.11 12.47 -13.10
N ASN A 215 28.47 13.45 -13.93
CA ASN A 215 28.43 14.87 -13.58
C ASN A 215 27.02 15.46 -13.71
N GLU A 216 26.07 14.89 -12.95
CA GLU A 216 24.70 15.39 -12.80
C GLU A 216 24.69 16.87 -12.36
N ASN A 217 23.96 17.71 -13.09
CA ASN A 217 23.86 19.15 -12.82
C ASN A 217 22.60 19.81 -13.44
N ASN A 218 21.51 19.05 -13.69
CA ASN A 218 20.26 19.65 -14.17
C ASN A 218 18.95 18.96 -13.71
N SER A 219 18.98 17.89 -12.92
CA SER A 219 17.76 17.20 -12.47
C SER A 219 17.04 17.92 -11.32
N ALA A 220 17.48 17.79 -10.06
CA ALA A 220 16.76 18.42 -8.95
C ALA A 220 17.20 19.87 -8.68
N ASN A 221 16.32 20.85 -8.89
CA ASN A 221 16.49 22.25 -8.45
C ASN A 221 17.72 23.00 -9.01
N GLU A 222 18.41 22.43 -9.99
CA GLU A 222 19.53 23.06 -10.67
C GLU A 222 18.99 24.03 -11.73
N ARG A 223 18.41 25.13 -11.25
CA ARG A 223 18.00 26.21 -12.16
C ARG A 223 19.23 26.75 -12.86
N LEU A 224 19.20 26.75 -14.19
CA LEU A 224 19.84 27.83 -14.93
C LEU A 224 19.54 29.12 -14.18
N ARG A 225 20.58 29.86 -13.76
CA ARG A 225 20.43 31.18 -13.13
C ARG A 225 19.82 32.22 -14.09
N SER A 226 19.22 31.80 -15.20
CA SER A 226 18.60 32.63 -16.21
C SER A 226 17.13 32.26 -16.40
N ASP A 227 16.31 33.26 -16.69
CA ASP A 227 14.89 33.10 -17.02
C ASP A 227 14.64 32.37 -18.37
N GLU A 228 15.70 31.93 -19.06
CA GLU A 228 15.65 31.35 -20.41
C GLU A 228 15.39 29.84 -20.43
N TYR A 229 15.55 29.15 -19.30
CA TYR A 229 15.23 27.74 -19.14
C TYR A 229 14.42 27.54 -17.84
N PRO A 230 13.11 27.32 -17.95
CA PRO A 230 12.24 27.19 -16.78
C PRO A 230 12.32 25.82 -16.08
N GLY A 231 13.16 24.90 -16.55
CA GLY A 231 13.15 23.47 -16.20
C GLY A 231 12.29 22.65 -17.18
N ASP A 232 12.53 21.35 -17.24
CA ASP A 232 11.69 20.38 -17.95
C ASP A 232 10.46 19.92 -17.11
N GLY A 233 10.44 20.29 -15.83
CA GLY A 233 9.38 19.96 -14.88
C GLY A 233 9.57 18.61 -14.19
N ILE A 234 10.74 17.99 -14.37
CA ILE A 234 11.16 16.77 -13.69
C ILE A 234 12.31 17.16 -12.77
N ASP A 235 12.15 16.94 -11.46
CA ASP A 235 13.14 17.35 -10.45
C ASP A 235 13.63 16.13 -9.65
N THR A 236 14.25 15.16 -10.33
CA THR A 236 14.67 13.89 -9.68
C THR A 236 15.92 14.08 -8.83
N THR A 237 15.87 13.68 -7.56
CA THR A 237 17.02 13.64 -6.65
C THR A 237 17.67 12.25 -6.63
N LEU A 238 18.89 12.15 -6.09
CA LEU A 238 19.53 10.86 -5.85
C LEU A 238 18.72 9.96 -4.91
N GLU A 239 18.07 10.55 -3.89
CA GLU A 239 17.22 9.81 -2.95
C GLU A 239 16.01 9.19 -3.66
N ASP A 240 15.40 9.90 -4.63
CA ASP A 240 14.32 9.35 -5.45
C ASP A 240 14.78 8.10 -6.24
N LEU A 241 16.06 8.05 -6.65
CA LEU A 241 16.61 6.90 -7.38
C LEU A 241 16.77 5.66 -6.51
N HIS A 242 17.00 5.81 -5.19
CA HIS A 242 17.14 4.69 -4.26
C HIS A 242 15.83 3.90 -4.08
N ASP A 243 14.71 4.57 -4.30
CA ASP A 243 13.36 4.03 -4.16
C ASP A 243 12.67 3.77 -5.51
N LEU A 244 13.41 3.82 -6.63
CA LEU A 244 12.85 3.47 -7.93
C LEU A 244 12.40 2.02 -7.97
N ARG A 245 11.12 1.85 -8.32
CA ARG A 245 10.44 0.56 -8.40
C ARG A 245 9.66 0.42 -9.69
N VAL A 246 9.51 -0.82 -10.14
CA VAL A 246 8.60 -1.25 -11.20
C VAL A 246 7.78 -2.39 -10.64
N ALA A 247 6.45 -2.21 -10.55
CA ALA A 247 5.55 -3.17 -9.90
C ALA A 247 6.06 -3.60 -8.50
N ASP A 248 6.41 -2.60 -7.67
CA ASP A 248 6.98 -2.74 -6.31
C ASP A 248 8.37 -3.40 -6.20
N VAL A 249 8.92 -3.89 -7.31
CA VAL A 249 10.28 -4.43 -7.39
C VAL A 249 11.27 -3.27 -7.55
N ARG A 250 12.28 -3.19 -6.67
CA ARG A 250 13.38 -2.23 -6.84
C ARG A 250 14.15 -2.57 -8.12
N THR A 251 14.36 -1.58 -8.97
CA THR A 251 15.03 -1.78 -10.27
C THR A 251 16.54 -1.60 -10.13
N PRO A 252 17.37 -2.63 -10.41
CA PRO A 252 18.83 -2.48 -10.44
C PRO A 252 19.30 -1.42 -11.44
N ILE A 253 20.17 -0.53 -10.99
CA ILE A 253 20.84 0.47 -11.84
C ILE A 253 22.30 0.08 -12.00
N TYR A 254 22.69 -0.23 -13.24
CA TYR A 254 24.08 -0.43 -13.62
C TYR A 254 24.61 0.85 -14.24
N THR A 255 25.80 1.28 -13.82
CA THR A 255 26.41 2.52 -14.32
C THR A 255 27.74 2.19 -14.99
N VAL A 256 28.00 2.82 -16.14
CA VAL A 256 29.28 2.71 -16.86
C VAL A 256 29.86 4.10 -16.98
N GLY A 257 30.97 4.32 -16.27
CA GLY A 257 31.63 5.62 -16.20
C GLY A 257 32.47 5.90 -17.43
N LEU A 258 32.08 6.87 -18.27
CA LEU A 258 32.79 7.26 -19.50
C LEU A 258 33.15 8.75 -19.44
N GLY A 259 34.29 9.13 -20.02
CA GLY A 259 34.71 10.54 -20.10
C GLY A 259 36.03 10.83 -19.40
N ASP A 260 36.46 12.10 -19.45
CA ASP A 260 37.75 12.53 -18.91
C ASP A 260 37.72 12.79 -17.38
N GLU A 261 36.55 13.15 -16.84
CA GLU A 261 36.35 13.54 -15.44
C GLU A 261 35.14 12.81 -14.84
N VAL A 262 35.23 11.48 -14.74
CA VAL A 262 34.14 10.64 -14.25
C VAL A 262 34.00 10.71 -12.72
N ASP A 263 32.79 10.96 -12.22
CA ASP A 263 32.43 10.78 -10.81
C ASP A 263 32.14 9.31 -10.50
N HIS A 264 33.20 8.51 -10.44
CA HIS A 264 33.10 7.10 -10.07
C HIS A 264 32.49 6.89 -8.67
N GLY A 265 32.66 7.84 -7.74
CA GLY A 265 32.13 7.72 -6.39
C GLY A 265 30.61 7.80 -6.36
N GLY A 266 30.04 8.82 -7.00
CA GLY A 266 28.59 8.98 -7.12
C GLY A 266 27.92 7.86 -7.91
N LEU A 267 28.55 7.40 -9.01
CA LEU A 267 28.03 6.31 -9.82
C LEU A 267 28.07 4.94 -9.11
N GLU A 268 29.09 4.70 -8.29
CA GLU A 268 29.22 3.50 -7.45
C GLU A 268 28.20 3.50 -6.31
N GLU A 269 27.98 4.65 -5.67
CA GLU A 269 26.93 4.83 -4.65
C GLU A 269 25.54 4.52 -5.23
N LEU A 270 25.18 5.16 -6.34
CA LEU A 270 23.89 4.97 -7.02
C LEU A 270 23.63 3.51 -7.41
N ALA A 271 24.62 2.86 -8.02
CA ALA A 271 24.48 1.47 -8.42
C ALA A 271 24.35 0.53 -7.21
N GLY A 272 25.17 0.74 -6.17
CA GLY A 272 25.17 -0.08 -4.97
C GLY A 272 23.85 -0.03 -4.19
N TYR A 273 23.20 1.13 -4.08
CA TYR A 273 21.91 1.25 -3.39
C TYR A 273 20.76 0.51 -4.09
N THR A 274 20.85 0.35 -5.40
CA THR A 274 19.79 -0.29 -6.21
C THR A 274 20.00 -1.78 -6.44
N GLY A 275 21.11 -2.34 -5.95
CA GLY A 275 21.51 -3.73 -6.20
C GLY A 275 22.33 -3.89 -7.48
N GLY A 276 22.42 -2.87 -8.34
CA GLY A 276 23.25 -2.90 -9.53
C GLY A 276 24.75 -2.74 -9.25
N ARG A 277 25.53 -2.47 -10.29
CA ARG A 277 27.00 -2.37 -10.22
C ARG A 277 27.54 -1.22 -11.07
N HIS A 278 28.58 -0.55 -10.56
CA HIS A 278 29.34 0.43 -11.31
C HIS A 278 30.53 -0.21 -12.01
N HIS A 279 30.70 0.10 -13.30
CA HIS A 279 31.81 -0.32 -14.12
C HIS A 279 32.69 0.87 -14.48
N ARG A 280 33.95 0.79 -14.06
CA ARG A 280 35.01 1.72 -14.45
C ARG A 280 35.65 1.22 -15.74
N ILE A 281 35.75 2.10 -16.73
CA ILE A 281 36.48 1.82 -17.96
C ILE A 281 37.63 2.82 -18.11
N ASP A 282 38.79 2.31 -18.55
CA ASP A 282 39.96 3.16 -18.79
C ASP A 282 39.90 3.79 -20.20
N SER A 283 39.13 3.17 -21.10
CA SER A 283 38.97 3.61 -22.47
C SER A 283 37.58 3.27 -23.00
N ALA A 284 37.07 4.10 -23.92
CA ALA A 284 35.87 3.80 -24.70
C ALA A 284 35.96 2.46 -25.47
N ALA A 285 37.19 1.97 -25.76
CA ALA A 285 37.40 0.66 -26.38
C ALA A 285 37.01 -0.53 -25.48
N ASP A 286 36.90 -0.32 -24.16
CA ASP A 286 36.52 -1.35 -23.19
C ASP A 286 34.99 -1.45 -23.01
N LEU A 287 34.22 -0.53 -23.61
CA LEU A 287 32.77 -0.52 -23.52
C LEU A 287 32.17 -1.87 -23.96
N PRO A 288 32.43 -2.42 -25.17
CA PRO A 288 31.82 -3.69 -25.60
C PRO A 288 32.00 -4.84 -24.60
N ALA A 289 33.19 -4.97 -24.01
CA ALA A 289 33.48 -6.02 -23.02
C ALA A 289 32.73 -5.78 -21.70
N THR A 290 32.58 -4.52 -21.29
CA THR A 290 31.81 -4.13 -20.10
C THR A 290 30.33 -4.46 -20.27
N PHE A 291 29.79 -4.23 -21.46
CA PHE A 291 28.40 -4.58 -21.77
C PHE A 291 28.16 -6.07 -21.84
N GLU A 292 29.11 -6.84 -22.35
CA GLU A 292 29.06 -8.31 -22.28
C GLU A 292 28.93 -8.76 -20.81
N VAL A 293 29.72 -8.18 -19.91
CA VAL A 293 29.63 -8.46 -18.46
C VAL A 293 28.28 -8.08 -17.85
N ILE A 294 27.74 -6.89 -18.15
CA ILE A 294 26.41 -6.51 -17.65
C ILE A 294 25.33 -7.46 -18.20
N SER A 295 25.46 -7.87 -19.45
CA SER A 295 24.56 -8.85 -20.06
C SER A 295 24.66 -10.23 -19.37
N GLU A 296 25.85 -10.63 -18.90
CA GLU A 296 26.07 -11.85 -18.10
C GLU A 296 25.36 -11.78 -16.75
N TYR A 297 25.30 -10.61 -16.09
CA TYR A 297 24.53 -10.44 -14.84
C TYR A 297 23.05 -10.71 -15.04
N LEU A 298 22.50 -10.18 -16.13
CA LEU A 298 21.12 -10.45 -16.51
C LEU A 298 20.91 -11.93 -16.89
N ALA A 299 21.96 -12.65 -17.33
CA ALA A 299 21.87 -14.07 -17.65
C ALA A 299 22.08 -14.99 -16.44
N SER A 300 22.76 -14.53 -15.39
CA SER A 300 23.31 -15.40 -14.35
C SER A 300 22.82 -14.94 -12.98
N SER A 301 21.62 -15.39 -12.60
CA SER A 301 21.17 -15.29 -11.21
C SER A 301 20.81 -16.65 -10.63
N VAL A 302 20.96 -16.73 -9.32
CA VAL A 302 20.30 -17.73 -8.50
C VAL A 302 18.98 -17.11 -8.06
N LYS A 303 17.88 -17.75 -8.43
CA LYS A 303 16.54 -17.32 -8.03
C LYS A 303 16.05 -18.17 -6.87
N VAL A 304 15.60 -17.52 -5.80
CA VAL A 304 14.98 -18.17 -4.66
C VAL A 304 13.50 -17.85 -4.68
N CYS A 305 12.65 -18.86 -4.60
CA CYS A 305 11.21 -18.68 -4.53
C CYS A 305 10.62 -19.41 -3.33
N THR A 306 9.63 -18.80 -2.69
CA THR A 306 8.93 -19.41 -1.55
C THR A 306 7.50 -18.93 -1.44
N GLU A 307 6.67 -19.76 -0.83
CA GLU A 307 5.40 -19.31 -0.26
C GLU A 307 5.67 -18.65 1.10
N ILE A 308 4.95 -17.59 1.42
CA ILE A 308 4.95 -16.94 2.74
C ILE A 308 3.51 -16.98 3.30
N SER A 309 3.35 -16.80 4.62
CA SER A 309 2.02 -16.87 5.24
C SER A 309 1.05 -15.86 4.58
N ALA A 310 -0.20 -16.27 4.36
CA ALA A 310 -1.26 -15.41 3.87
C ALA A 310 -1.54 -14.22 4.82
N ASP A 311 -1.18 -14.38 6.10
CA ASP A 311 -1.34 -13.38 7.15
C ASP A 311 -0.30 -12.25 7.04
N ILE A 312 0.80 -12.48 6.32
CA ILE A 312 1.85 -11.47 6.07
C ILE A 312 1.37 -10.60 4.91
N CYS A 313 0.91 -9.39 5.20
CA CYS A 313 0.60 -8.38 4.19
C CYS A 313 0.94 -6.96 4.66
N GLY A 314 1.08 -6.01 3.74
CA GLY A 314 1.55 -4.65 3.98
C GLY A 314 3.07 -4.52 3.87
N HIS A 315 3.64 -3.57 4.59
CA HIS A 315 5.09 -3.32 4.61
C HIS A 315 5.79 -4.30 5.56
N HIS A 316 6.79 -5.01 5.04
CA HIS A 316 7.62 -5.95 5.79
C HIS A 316 9.07 -5.82 5.38
N TYR A 317 9.96 -6.41 6.16
CA TYR A 317 11.38 -6.49 5.90
C TYR A 317 11.76 -7.95 5.66
N VAL A 318 12.48 -8.20 4.57
CA VAL A 318 13.10 -9.49 4.27
C VAL A 318 14.57 -9.40 4.62
N ARG A 319 15.02 -10.29 5.50
CA ARG A 319 16.43 -10.51 5.79
C ARG A 319 16.89 -11.77 5.05
N VAL A 320 17.92 -11.64 4.24
CA VAL A 320 18.55 -12.75 3.53
C VAL A 320 19.95 -12.92 4.11
N GLU A 321 20.20 -14.00 4.83
CA GLU A 321 21.53 -14.40 5.24
C GLU A 321 22.05 -15.43 4.25
N TYR A 322 23.26 -15.28 3.73
CA TYR A 322 23.78 -16.20 2.72
C TYR A 322 25.22 -16.62 3.00
N THR A 323 25.58 -17.78 2.48
CA THR A 323 26.94 -18.33 2.46
C THR A 323 27.24 -18.82 1.04
N TRP A 324 28.26 -18.24 0.40
CA TRP A 324 28.77 -18.74 -0.88
C TRP A 324 30.09 -19.48 -0.70
N ALA A 325 30.24 -20.65 -1.31
CA ALA A 325 31.46 -21.43 -1.27
C ALA A 325 31.79 -22.05 -2.64
N PRO A 326 33.06 -22.06 -3.09
CA PRO A 326 33.45 -22.62 -4.39
C PRO A 326 33.44 -24.16 -4.43
N CYS A 327 33.16 -24.84 -3.31
CA CYS A 327 33.07 -26.29 -3.26
C CYS A 327 32.06 -26.80 -2.22
N ASP A 328 31.44 -27.94 -2.53
CA ASP A 328 30.30 -28.50 -1.78
C ASP A 328 30.71 -29.28 -0.51
N ASP A 329 31.99 -29.60 -0.34
CA ASP A 329 32.44 -30.51 0.73
C ASP A 329 32.68 -29.80 2.09
N GLY A 330 32.43 -28.49 2.15
CA GLY A 330 32.62 -27.66 3.34
C GLY A 330 34.08 -27.50 3.76
N THR A 331 35.03 -27.80 2.88
CA THR A 331 36.47 -27.64 3.17
C THR A 331 37.07 -26.37 2.59
N CYS A 332 36.35 -25.67 1.70
CA CYS A 332 36.76 -24.38 1.18
C CYS A 332 36.43 -23.25 2.16
N ASP A 333 37.19 -22.17 2.05
CA ASP A 333 36.80 -20.91 2.66
C ASP A 333 35.46 -20.44 2.03
N GLU A 334 34.70 -19.63 2.75
CA GLU A 334 33.34 -19.21 2.38
C GLU A 334 33.17 -17.70 2.56
N VAL A 335 32.30 -17.09 1.75
CA VAL A 335 31.84 -15.70 1.92
C VAL A 335 30.49 -15.74 2.62
N ARG A 336 30.34 -14.96 3.69
CA ARG A 336 29.09 -14.82 4.43
C ARG A 336 28.71 -13.36 4.57
N ASP A 337 27.46 -13.05 4.26
CA ASP A 337 26.90 -11.73 4.51
C ASP A 337 25.39 -11.82 4.76
N SER A 338 24.79 -10.66 5.00
CA SER A 338 23.34 -10.49 5.14
C SER A 338 22.86 -9.28 4.36
N TYR A 339 21.67 -9.41 3.78
CA TYR A 339 20.96 -8.35 3.09
C TYR A 339 19.62 -8.09 3.78
N LEU A 340 19.20 -6.83 3.84
CA LEU A 340 17.94 -6.42 4.44
C LEU A 340 17.21 -5.48 3.48
N GLN A 341 15.96 -5.81 3.15
CA GLN A 341 15.17 -5.04 2.20
C GLN A 341 13.72 -4.92 2.64
N GLU A 342 13.16 -3.72 2.48
CA GLU A 342 11.72 -3.51 2.65
C GLU A 342 10.95 -3.98 1.40
N ILE A 343 9.91 -4.76 1.64
CA ILE A 343 8.97 -5.27 0.65
C ILE A 343 7.56 -4.80 0.98
N HIS A 344 6.74 -4.65 -0.06
CA HIS A 344 5.30 -4.52 0.08
C HIS A 344 4.65 -5.83 -0.37
N VAL A 345 3.89 -6.47 0.52
CA VAL A 345 3.06 -7.63 0.16
C VAL A 345 1.64 -7.11 0.08
N GLU A 346 0.98 -7.25 -1.07
CA GLU A 346 -0.39 -6.80 -1.22
C GLU A 346 -1.27 -7.43 -0.10
N CYS A 347 -2.18 -6.66 0.51
CA CYS A 347 -3.16 -7.19 1.48
C CYS A 347 -4.42 -7.69 0.76
N PRO A 348 -4.99 -8.84 1.14
CA PRO A 348 -6.27 -9.28 0.57
C PRO A 348 -7.24 -8.10 0.68
N PRO A 349 -8.09 -7.84 -0.32
CA PRO A 349 -9.08 -6.77 -0.20
C PRO A 349 -9.83 -6.98 1.10
N ALA A 350 -9.77 -6.00 2.00
CA ALA A 350 -10.46 -6.09 3.28
C ALA A 350 -11.93 -6.44 3.01
N PRO A 351 -12.59 -7.24 3.86
CA PRO A 351 -14.03 -7.36 3.77
C PRO A 351 -14.64 -5.95 3.69
N PRO A 352 -15.67 -5.72 2.85
CA PRO A 352 -16.25 -4.39 2.72
C PRO A 352 -16.64 -3.92 4.12
N ALA A 353 -16.08 -2.80 4.54
CA ALA A 353 -16.33 -2.31 5.88
C ALA A 353 -17.84 -2.13 6.09
N GLY A 354 -18.27 -2.36 7.32
CA GLY A 354 -19.65 -2.33 7.74
C GLY A 354 -20.27 -0.94 7.58
N LYS A 355 -21.52 -0.91 7.17
CA LYS A 355 -22.29 0.33 7.04
C LYS A 355 -22.65 0.89 8.41
N VAL A 356 -22.75 2.20 8.49
CA VAL A 356 -22.99 2.92 9.74
C VAL A 356 -24.22 3.80 9.62
N ALA A 357 -25.07 3.79 10.65
CA ALA A 357 -26.18 4.73 10.78
C ALA A 357 -26.11 5.47 12.13
N THR A 358 -26.44 6.75 12.11
CA THR A 358 -26.57 7.59 13.29
C THR A 358 -27.99 8.09 13.41
N VAL A 359 -28.55 7.97 14.61
CA VAL A 359 -29.88 8.47 14.95
C VAL A 359 -29.74 9.37 16.18
N LEU A 360 -29.69 10.70 15.96
CA LEU A 360 -29.58 11.68 17.05
C LEU A 360 -30.93 11.95 17.74
N LEU A 361 -31.61 10.88 18.14
CA LEU A 361 -32.93 10.92 18.75
C LEU A 361 -33.04 9.80 19.79
N THR A 362 -33.72 10.07 20.89
CA THR A 362 -34.26 9.05 21.79
C THR A 362 -35.55 8.50 21.20
N LEU A 363 -35.57 7.25 20.74
CA LEU A 363 -36.69 6.69 19.97
C LEU A 363 -37.96 6.45 20.78
N SER A 364 -37.84 6.30 22.10
CA SER A 364 -38.93 6.21 23.07
C SER A 364 -39.53 7.56 23.43
N ASN A 365 -39.03 8.67 22.87
CA ASN A 365 -39.60 9.98 23.11
C ASN A 365 -41.08 10.01 22.68
N PRO A 366 -42.00 10.51 23.54
CA PRO A 366 -43.44 10.41 23.31
C PRO A 366 -43.94 11.17 22.07
N GLY A 367 -43.12 12.05 21.49
CA GLY A 367 -43.42 12.72 20.24
C GLY A 367 -43.27 11.83 18.99
N ILE A 368 -42.59 10.69 19.10
CA ILE A 368 -42.35 9.75 18.02
C ILE A 368 -43.42 8.65 18.07
N ASP A 369 -44.18 8.49 16.99
CA ASP A 369 -45.16 7.42 16.88
C ASP A 369 -44.45 6.05 16.88
N ARG A 370 -45.01 5.05 17.60
CA ARG A 370 -44.36 3.74 17.75
C ARG A 370 -44.21 3.01 16.41
N ASP A 371 -45.19 3.11 15.51
CA ASP A 371 -45.11 2.43 14.20
C ASP A 371 -44.04 3.10 13.31
N LEU A 372 -43.91 4.42 13.41
CA LEU A 372 -42.80 5.16 12.77
C LEU A 372 -41.45 4.72 13.33
N ALA A 373 -41.29 4.70 14.65
CA ALA A 373 -40.05 4.27 15.31
C ALA A 373 -39.69 2.81 14.94
N LYS A 374 -40.68 1.92 14.92
CA LYS A 374 -40.50 0.51 14.51
C LYS A 374 -40.02 0.41 13.07
N THR A 375 -40.64 1.15 12.17
CA THR A 375 -40.30 1.15 10.73
C THR A 375 -38.88 1.66 10.54
N LEU A 376 -38.53 2.78 11.19
CA LEU A 376 -37.18 3.35 11.13
C LEU A 376 -36.15 2.34 11.67
N ALA A 377 -36.34 1.80 12.87
CA ALA A 377 -35.40 0.85 13.47
C ALA A 377 -35.20 -0.41 12.61
N SER A 378 -36.29 -0.98 12.08
CA SER A 378 -36.25 -2.14 11.19
C SER A 378 -35.53 -1.85 9.87
N ASN A 379 -35.80 -0.71 9.25
CA ASN A 379 -35.16 -0.32 8.00
C ASN A 379 -33.65 -0.05 8.21
N THR A 380 -33.29 0.59 9.32
CA THR A 380 -31.88 0.84 9.70
C THR A 380 -31.13 -0.48 9.85
N VAL A 381 -31.63 -1.43 10.64
CA VAL A 381 -30.99 -2.75 10.82
C VAL A 381 -30.81 -3.48 9.48
N ASN A 382 -31.86 -3.54 8.66
CA ASN A 382 -31.78 -4.19 7.35
C ASN A 382 -30.75 -3.53 6.42
N TRP A 383 -30.58 -2.21 6.51
CA TRP A 383 -29.65 -1.49 5.66
C TRP A 383 -28.20 -1.63 6.13
N VAL A 384 -27.93 -1.52 7.45
CA VAL A 384 -26.57 -1.65 8.00
C VAL A 384 -26.06 -3.08 7.96
N SER A 385 -26.97 -4.07 8.07
CA SER A 385 -26.62 -5.49 8.15
C SER A 385 -25.93 -6.00 6.87
N PRO A 386 -24.83 -6.78 7.01
CA PRO A 386 -24.28 -7.57 5.90
C PRO A 386 -25.10 -8.85 5.62
N SER A 387 -26.00 -9.23 6.51
CA SER A 387 -26.82 -10.45 6.46
C SER A 387 -28.29 -10.15 6.14
N ALA A 388 -28.93 -11.08 5.41
CA ALA A 388 -30.37 -11.02 5.12
C ALA A 388 -31.26 -11.44 6.31
N ASP A 389 -30.70 -12.11 7.32
CA ASP A 389 -31.36 -12.49 8.58
C ASP A 389 -30.45 -12.11 9.75
N PRO A 390 -30.39 -10.81 10.12
CA PRO A 390 -29.39 -10.33 11.07
C PRO A 390 -29.66 -10.81 12.50
N ARG A 391 -28.56 -11.19 13.16
CA ARG A 391 -28.48 -11.22 14.62
C ARG A 391 -28.06 -9.85 15.13
N VAL A 392 -28.88 -9.26 15.97
CA VAL A 392 -28.69 -7.91 16.50
C VAL A 392 -28.41 -7.99 17.99
N ILE A 393 -27.43 -7.22 18.47
CA ILE A 393 -27.28 -6.92 19.89
C ILE A 393 -27.62 -5.46 20.13
N VAL A 394 -28.56 -5.21 21.04
CA VAL A 394 -28.85 -3.86 21.56
C VAL A 394 -28.03 -3.67 22.83
N VAL A 395 -27.16 -2.67 22.81
CA VAL A 395 -26.28 -2.31 23.91
C VAL A 395 -26.83 -1.03 24.54
N LYS A 396 -27.10 -1.09 25.84
CA LYS A 396 -27.50 0.06 26.64
C LYS A 396 -26.28 0.64 27.33
N ASP A 397 -25.91 1.86 26.98
CA ASP A 397 -24.82 2.59 27.62
C ASP A 397 -25.13 2.89 29.09
N GLU A 398 -24.16 2.70 30.00
CA GLU A 398 -24.39 2.92 31.44
C GLU A 398 -24.38 4.39 31.86
N ASN A 399 -23.86 5.30 31.02
CA ASN A 399 -23.72 6.71 31.28
C ASN A 399 -25.00 7.51 30.93
N HIS A 400 -26.14 6.84 30.83
CA HIS A 400 -27.44 7.45 30.54
C HIS A 400 -28.02 8.36 31.66
N HIS A 401 -27.36 8.46 32.83
CA HIS A 401 -27.74 9.34 33.96
C HIS A 401 -29.21 9.24 34.47
N GLY A 402 -29.92 8.16 34.13
CA GLY A 402 -31.34 7.98 34.42
C GLY A 402 -32.31 8.65 33.44
N GLU A 403 -31.79 9.41 32.47
CA GLU A 403 -32.59 9.98 31.39
C GLU A 403 -33.01 8.88 30.41
N PHE A 404 -34.28 8.90 29.99
CA PHE A 404 -34.94 7.87 29.16
C PHE A 404 -34.38 6.45 29.29
N SER A 405 -34.16 5.97 30.52
CA SER A 405 -33.43 4.71 30.79
C SER A 405 -34.07 3.43 30.21
N GLN A 406 -35.25 3.55 29.61
CA GLN A 406 -35.99 2.48 28.92
C GLN A 406 -35.81 2.55 27.40
N ASP A 407 -35.02 3.47 26.85
CA ASP A 407 -34.92 3.66 25.40
C ASP A 407 -34.31 2.45 24.69
N ALA A 408 -33.23 1.90 25.25
CA ALA A 408 -32.64 0.65 24.74
C ALA A 408 -33.62 -0.54 24.84
N ASP A 409 -34.39 -0.64 25.94
CA ASP A 409 -35.45 -1.66 26.08
C ASP A 409 -36.53 -1.48 25.00
N PHE A 410 -36.89 -0.22 24.72
CA PHE A 410 -37.87 0.13 23.69
C PHE A 410 -37.36 -0.27 22.30
N VAL A 411 -36.11 0.02 21.96
CA VAL A 411 -35.48 -0.42 20.70
C VAL A 411 -35.46 -1.95 20.59
N TYR A 412 -35.07 -2.64 21.66
CA TYR A 412 -35.11 -4.11 21.73
C TYR A 412 -36.51 -4.66 21.43
N GLU A 413 -37.56 -4.07 22.00
CA GLU A 413 -38.94 -4.45 21.72
C GLU A 413 -39.33 -4.20 20.25
N LEU A 414 -39.02 -3.02 19.71
CA LEU A 414 -39.35 -2.68 18.31
C LEU A 414 -38.75 -3.69 17.33
N LEU A 415 -37.49 -4.03 17.52
CA LEU A 415 -36.76 -4.97 16.67
C LEU A 415 -37.26 -6.42 16.86
N SER A 416 -37.52 -6.83 18.11
CA SER A 416 -38.10 -8.14 18.40
C SER A 416 -39.49 -8.29 17.75
N GLU A 417 -40.33 -7.25 17.82
CA GLU A 417 -41.64 -7.25 17.17
C GLU A 417 -41.57 -7.15 15.64
N ALA A 418 -40.46 -6.69 15.08
CA ALA A 418 -40.18 -6.71 13.65
C ALA A 418 -39.68 -8.10 13.17
N GLY A 419 -39.36 -9.00 14.11
CA GLY A 419 -39.02 -10.40 13.84
C GLY A 419 -37.51 -10.69 13.80
N PHE A 420 -36.67 -9.75 14.20
CA PHE A 420 -35.21 -9.96 14.27
C PHE A 420 -34.81 -10.88 15.44
N GLN A 421 -33.65 -11.51 15.32
CA GLN A 421 -33.01 -12.20 16.43
C GLN A 421 -32.23 -11.17 17.25
N VAL A 422 -32.81 -10.73 18.37
CA VAL A 422 -32.25 -9.63 19.17
C VAL A 422 -31.83 -10.14 20.55
N ASP A 423 -30.58 -9.87 20.91
CA ASP A 423 -30.07 -9.99 22.27
C ASP A 423 -29.92 -8.58 22.89
N PHE A 424 -29.91 -8.51 24.22
CA PHE A 424 -29.80 -7.26 24.97
C PHE A 424 -28.68 -7.35 25.99
N VAL A 425 -27.89 -6.29 26.13
CA VAL A 425 -26.84 -6.19 27.13
C VAL A 425 -26.79 -4.78 27.72
N ASP A 426 -26.69 -4.70 29.05
CA ASP A 426 -26.23 -3.48 29.73
C ASP A 426 -24.71 -3.40 29.53
N GLU A 427 -24.22 -2.26 29.06
CA GLU A 427 -22.80 -2.02 28.85
C GLU A 427 -22.00 -2.31 30.16
N PRO A 428 -20.95 -3.15 30.09
CA PRO A 428 -20.10 -3.38 31.24
C PRO A 428 -19.37 -2.12 31.65
N VAL A 429 -19.12 -1.94 32.95
CA VAL A 429 -18.29 -0.84 33.46
C VAL A 429 -16.94 -0.81 32.72
N GLY A 430 -16.69 0.26 31.95
CA GLY A 430 -15.49 0.43 31.13
C GLY A 430 -15.65 0.03 29.66
N GLY A 431 -16.88 -0.25 29.25
CA GLY A 431 -17.29 -0.49 27.87
C GLY A 431 -17.37 -1.95 27.44
N ILE A 432 -17.99 -2.17 26.29
CA ILE A 432 -17.97 -3.46 25.58
C ILE A 432 -16.61 -3.71 24.92
N SER A 433 -16.37 -4.98 24.57
CA SER A 433 -15.19 -5.48 23.88
C SER A 433 -15.58 -6.22 22.59
N ALA A 434 -14.60 -6.57 21.76
CA ALA A 434 -14.82 -7.39 20.56
C ALA A 434 -15.44 -8.77 20.87
N ALA A 435 -15.25 -9.29 22.09
CA ALA A 435 -15.86 -10.55 22.49
C ALA A 435 -17.38 -10.44 22.70
N ASP A 436 -17.86 -9.25 23.09
CA ASP A 436 -19.29 -8.99 23.35
C ASP A 436 -20.08 -8.83 22.04
N THR A 437 -19.43 -8.37 20.98
CA THR A 437 -20.01 -8.21 19.64
C THR A 437 -19.80 -9.44 18.74
N ALA A 438 -19.04 -10.43 19.19
CA ALA A 438 -18.72 -11.62 18.41
C ALA A 438 -19.97 -12.45 18.07
N GLY A 439 -20.17 -12.70 16.77
CA GLY A 439 -21.27 -13.53 16.25
C GLY A 439 -22.60 -12.80 16.03
N TYR A 440 -22.60 -11.47 16.14
CA TYR A 440 -23.70 -10.60 15.69
C TYR A 440 -23.38 -9.99 14.32
N ASP A 441 -24.43 -9.63 13.58
CA ASP A 441 -24.32 -8.93 12.30
C ASP A 441 -24.50 -7.42 12.47
N VAL A 442 -25.23 -7.02 13.53
CA VAL A 442 -25.50 -5.62 13.86
C VAL A 442 -25.33 -5.34 15.35
N VAL A 443 -24.63 -4.26 15.67
CA VAL A 443 -24.58 -3.67 17.02
C VAL A 443 -25.39 -2.38 17.03
N TRP A 444 -26.41 -2.29 17.88
CA TRP A 444 -27.18 -1.06 18.11
C TRP A 444 -26.80 -0.49 19.48
N MET A 445 -25.99 0.55 19.51
CA MET A 445 -25.58 1.25 20.73
C MET A 445 -26.58 2.37 21.02
N SER A 446 -27.21 2.32 22.19
CA SER A 446 -28.22 3.29 22.63
C SER A 446 -27.73 4.00 23.90
N ASN A 447 -27.59 5.33 23.83
CA ASN A 447 -27.29 6.18 24.98
C ASN A 447 -28.26 7.36 25.08
N PRO A 448 -29.35 7.21 25.85
CA PRO A 448 -30.30 8.30 26.01
C PRO A 448 -29.76 9.38 26.96
N GLY A 449 -29.66 10.63 26.46
CA GLY A 449 -29.53 11.84 27.28
C GLY A 449 -28.16 12.15 27.88
N TYR A 450 -27.08 11.44 27.50
CA TYR A 450 -25.72 11.86 27.82
C TYR A 450 -24.72 11.41 26.75
N PRO A 451 -23.53 12.04 26.66
CA PRO A 451 -22.46 11.56 25.80
C PRO A 451 -21.93 10.19 26.22
N PHE A 452 -21.60 9.33 25.24
CA PHE A 452 -20.85 8.09 25.48
C PHE A 452 -19.54 8.39 26.23
N ASP A 453 -19.10 7.54 27.14
CA ASP A 453 -17.90 7.77 27.97
C ASP A 453 -16.83 6.68 27.85
N ASP A 454 -17.16 5.53 27.26
CA ASP A 454 -16.22 4.43 27.14
C ASP A 454 -15.52 4.33 25.77
N GLN A 455 -14.21 4.63 25.78
CA GLN A 455 -13.35 4.45 24.61
C GLN A 455 -13.28 2.98 24.17
N SER A 456 -13.40 2.01 25.09
CA SER A 456 -13.38 0.58 24.74
C SER A 456 -14.51 0.24 23.78
N SER A 457 -15.70 0.78 24.02
CA SER A 457 -16.89 0.53 23.21
C SER A 457 -16.76 1.10 21.82
N MET A 458 -16.23 2.32 21.71
CA MET A 458 -15.94 2.93 20.41
C MET A 458 -14.87 2.14 19.64
N ASN A 459 -13.85 1.62 20.33
CA ASN A 459 -12.84 0.75 19.70
C ASN A 459 -13.45 -0.59 19.24
N ALA A 460 -14.34 -1.18 20.05
CA ALA A 460 -15.04 -2.40 19.69
C ALA A 460 -15.96 -2.21 18.47
N LEU A 461 -16.69 -1.09 18.39
CA LEU A 461 -17.52 -0.74 17.24
C LEU A 461 -16.67 -0.47 15.99
N ALA A 462 -15.54 0.22 16.12
CA ALA A 462 -14.63 0.45 15.00
C ALA A 462 -14.08 -0.87 14.43
N SER A 463 -13.62 -1.78 15.30
CA SER A 463 -13.16 -3.11 14.89
C SER A 463 -14.30 -3.90 14.24
N PHE A 464 -15.50 -3.91 14.85
CA PHE A 464 -16.66 -4.60 14.32
C PHE A 464 -17.05 -4.09 12.92
N GLY A 465 -17.01 -2.77 12.71
CA GLY A 465 -17.18 -2.15 11.40
C GLY A 465 -16.10 -2.55 10.40
N GLN A 466 -14.82 -2.56 10.80
CA GLN A 466 -13.72 -3.00 9.94
C GLN A 466 -13.82 -4.47 9.53
N ASP A 467 -14.41 -5.31 10.40
CA ASP A 467 -14.67 -6.73 10.14
C ASP A 467 -15.94 -6.97 9.29
N GLY A 468 -16.61 -5.90 8.83
CA GLY A 468 -17.77 -5.94 7.94
C GLY A 468 -19.13 -5.93 8.65
N GLY A 469 -19.16 -5.87 9.98
CA GLY A 469 -20.39 -5.77 10.78
C GLY A 469 -21.00 -4.37 10.76
N GLY A 470 -22.32 -4.26 10.63
CA GLY A 470 -23.00 -2.95 10.59
C GLY A 470 -23.30 -2.42 11.99
N TYR A 471 -23.23 -1.11 12.23
CA TYR A 471 -23.62 -0.59 13.55
C TYR A 471 -24.48 0.67 13.48
N VAL A 472 -25.26 0.85 14.54
CA VAL A 472 -26.13 2.00 14.75
C VAL A 472 -25.72 2.70 16.03
N LEU A 473 -25.46 4.01 15.94
CA LEU A 473 -25.30 4.88 17.10
C LEU A 473 -26.58 5.68 17.29
N GLN A 474 -27.23 5.50 18.43
CA GLN A 474 -28.47 6.19 18.75
C GLN A 474 -28.35 6.94 20.09
N SER A 475 -28.43 8.26 20.03
CA SER A 475 -28.30 9.15 21.20
C SER A 475 -28.57 10.60 20.78
N ASP A 476 -29.32 11.37 21.55
CA ASP A 476 -29.48 12.81 21.36
C ASP A 476 -28.27 13.65 21.82
N ASP A 477 -27.33 13.07 22.58
CA ASP A 477 -26.06 13.68 23.02
C ASP A 477 -24.81 12.96 22.43
N GLY A 478 -25.02 12.16 21.39
CA GLY A 478 -24.03 11.20 20.87
C GLY A 478 -22.95 11.77 19.96
N THR A 479 -22.92 13.08 19.70
CA THR A 479 -21.92 13.66 18.77
C THR A 479 -20.60 14.03 19.45
N ARG A 480 -20.48 13.76 20.74
CA ARG A 480 -19.24 13.92 21.53
C ARG A 480 -19.07 12.76 22.52
N LEU A 481 -17.87 12.64 23.07
CA LEU A 481 -17.62 11.81 24.25
C LEU A 481 -17.64 12.65 25.52
N SER A 482 -17.90 11.99 26.64
CA SER A 482 -17.72 12.56 27.97
C SER A 482 -16.23 12.54 28.39
N GLY A 483 -15.83 13.48 29.25
CA GLY A 483 -14.48 13.52 29.82
C GLY A 483 -13.37 14.13 28.94
N ASP A 484 -12.11 13.85 29.30
CA ASP A 484 -10.89 14.33 28.62
C ASP A 484 -10.49 13.46 27.40
N LEU A 485 -11.40 12.60 26.91
CA LEU A 485 -11.10 11.72 25.78
C LEU A 485 -11.03 12.54 24.48
N ALA A 486 -9.85 12.57 23.87
CA ALA A 486 -9.55 13.36 22.66
C ALA A 486 -10.04 12.71 21.36
N PHE A 487 -11.10 11.92 21.42
CA PHE A 487 -11.57 11.11 20.31
C PHE A 487 -12.73 11.78 19.57
N ALA A 488 -12.60 11.94 18.26
CA ALA A 488 -13.59 12.62 17.44
C ALA A 488 -14.73 11.67 17.07
N MET A 489 -15.88 11.84 17.72
CA MET A 489 -17.11 11.08 17.41
C MET A 489 -17.59 11.27 15.96
N SER A 490 -17.17 12.34 15.27
CA SER A 490 -17.47 12.55 13.86
C SER A 490 -17.02 11.40 12.96
N SER A 491 -15.96 10.66 13.35
CA SER A 491 -15.54 9.46 12.64
C SER A 491 -16.55 8.31 12.73
N PHE A 492 -17.46 8.31 13.71
CA PHE A 492 -18.52 7.32 13.89
C PHE A 492 -19.86 7.85 13.42
N THR A 493 -20.18 9.08 13.83
CA THR A 493 -21.51 9.65 13.59
C THR A 493 -21.65 10.26 12.19
N GLY A 494 -20.53 10.64 11.56
CA GLY A 494 -20.51 11.51 10.38
C GLY A 494 -20.90 12.96 10.71
N LEU A 495 -20.95 13.35 11.99
CA LEU A 495 -21.45 14.64 12.44
C LEU A 495 -20.43 15.36 13.34
N LEU A 496 -20.27 16.66 13.13
CA LEU A 496 -19.43 17.54 13.94
C LEU A 496 -20.27 18.17 15.07
N TYR A 497 -19.91 17.90 16.32
CA TYR A 497 -20.51 18.54 17.48
C TYR A 497 -20.23 20.05 17.52
N GLU A 498 -21.25 20.83 17.84
CA GLU A 498 -21.12 22.27 18.12
C GLU A 498 -21.53 22.64 19.55
N ASN A 499 -22.69 22.16 20.01
CA ASN A 499 -23.18 22.33 21.38
C ASN A 499 -24.26 21.31 21.73
N ASN A 500 -24.59 21.17 23.01
CA ASN A 500 -25.48 20.12 23.54
C ASN A 500 -26.99 20.35 23.36
N GLY A 501 -27.44 21.32 22.56
CA GLY A 501 -28.88 21.41 22.24
C GLY A 501 -29.82 21.99 23.30
N THR A 502 -29.44 22.04 24.58
CA THR A 502 -30.29 22.58 25.68
C THR A 502 -30.84 23.99 25.42
N SER A 503 -30.22 24.76 24.51
CA SER A 503 -30.79 25.98 23.94
C SER A 503 -30.53 26.05 22.44
N PHE A 504 -31.60 26.21 21.66
CA PHE A 504 -31.52 26.37 20.21
C PHE A 504 -32.03 27.75 19.81
N CYS A 505 -31.17 28.54 19.16
CA CYS A 505 -31.48 29.89 18.69
C CYS A 505 -32.06 30.82 19.79
N GLY A 506 -31.56 30.64 21.02
CA GLY A 506 -31.94 31.44 22.20
C GLY A 506 -33.19 30.95 22.92
N ARG A 507 -33.78 29.82 22.53
CA ARG A 507 -34.93 29.18 23.20
C ARG A 507 -34.51 27.86 23.83
N HIS A 508 -35.04 27.59 25.01
CA HIS A 508 -34.75 26.38 25.78
C HIS A 508 -35.64 25.22 25.33
N ILE A 509 -35.03 24.14 24.87
CA ILE A 509 -35.67 22.86 24.56
C ILE A 509 -34.82 21.80 25.25
N ASP A 510 -35.38 21.13 26.24
CA ASP A 510 -34.66 20.21 27.13
C ASP A 510 -35.70 19.35 27.85
N ASN A 511 -35.54 18.02 27.87
CA ASN A 511 -36.28 17.08 28.72
C ASN A 511 -37.80 17.21 28.67
N ASN A 512 -38.35 17.60 27.52
CA ASN A 512 -39.77 17.91 27.31
C ASN A 512 -40.34 18.99 28.25
N ALA A 513 -39.49 19.75 28.95
CA ALA A 513 -39.89 20.66 30.02
C ALA A 513 -40.54 21.96 29.54
N THR A 514 -40.33 22.32 28.27
CA THR A 514 -40.88 23.54 27.66
C THR A 514 -41.93 23.23 26.58
N PRO A 515 -42.79 24.21 26.24
CA PRO A 515 -43.71 24.10 25.09
C PRO A 515 -43.02 24.12 23.73
N ASP A 516 -41.80 24.66 23.64
CA ASP A 516 -41.01 24.69 22.41
C ASP A 516 -40.46 23.28 22.13
N LYS A 517 -40.36 22.91 20.85
CA LYS A 517 -39.98 21.58 20.37
C LYS A 517 -39.10 21.68 19.14
N TYR A 518 -38.45 20.58 18.77
CA TYR A 518 -37.95 20.37 17.43
C TYR A 518 -39.07 19.78 16.56
N GLN A 519 -39.19 20.23 15.32
CA GLN A 519 -39.92 19.50 14.28
C GLN A 519 -38.89 18.73 13.47
N VAL A 520 -38.91 17.41 13.60
CA VAL A 520 -38.10 16.50 12.80
C VAL A 520 -38.83 16.23 11.49
N MET A 521 -38.13 16.36 10.37
CA MET A 521 -38.62 16.09 9.03
C MET A 521 -37.74 15.04 8.38
N ILE A 522 -38.36 13.92 8.00
CA ILE A 522 -37.70 12.87 7.21
C ILE A 522 -37.68 13.33 5.75
N SER A 523 -36.53 13.14 5.11
CA SER A 523 -36.29 13.50 3.71
C SER A 523 -37.26 12.80 2.76
N ASP A 524 -37.45 13.37 1.57
CA ASP A 524 -38.17 12.73 0.46
C ASP A 524 -37.25 11.82 -0.39
N SER A 525 -36.01 11.54 0.05
CA SER A 525 -35.09 10.68 -0.69
C SER A 525 -35.52 9.21 -0.67
N ALA A 526 -35.20 8.48 -1.75
CA ALA A 526 -35.54 7.06 -1.88
C ALA A 526 -34.51 6.15 -1.16
N HIS A 527 -34.08 6.53 0.05
CA HIS A 527 -33.07 5.77 0.78
C HIS A 527 -33.72 4.63 1.58
N PRO A 528 -33.16 3.39 1.57
CA PRO A 528 -33.78 2.23 2.22
C PRO A 528 -34.09 2.41 3.71
N VAL A 529 -33.26 3.18 4.44
CA VAL A 529 -33.47 3.47 5.87
C VAL A 529 -34.77 4.22 6.15
N ILE A 530 -35.23 5.07 5.23
CA ILE A 530 -36.46 5.87 5.38
C ILE A 530 -37.59 5.38 4.46
N ALA A 531 -37.48 4.18 3.91
CA ALA A 531 -38.49 3.60 3.03
C ALA A 531 -39.85 3.50 3.73
N GLY A 532 -40.87 4.15 3.15
CA GLY A 532 -42.22 4.25 3.71
C GLY A 532 -42.40 5.34 4.77
N LEU A 533 -41.36 6.13 5.06
CA LEU A 533 -41.36 7.26 5.98
C LEU A 533 -41.07 8.60 5.28
N GLU A 534 -41.00 8.61 3.96
CA GLU A 534 -40.63 9.78 3.16
C GLU A 534 -41.59 10.95 3.45
N GLY A 535 -41.01 12.11 3.78
CA GLY A 535 -41.76 13.33 4.10
C GLY A 535 -42.53 13.29 5.42
N ALA A 536 -42.40 12.22 6.22
CA ALA A 536 -42.99 12.18 7.55
C ALA A 536 -42.37 13.24 8.46
N SER A 537 -43.16 13.76 9.40
CA SER A 537 -42.67 14.69 10.42
C SER A 537 -43.32 14.44 11.77
N PHE A 538 -42.58 14.77 12.83
CA PHE A 538 -43.04 14.64 14.20
C PHE A 538 -42.37 15.71 15.09
N LEU A 539 -42.98 15.95 16.27
CA LEU A 539 -42.41 16.87 17.25
C LEU A 539 -41.51 16.10 18.21
N TYR A 540 -40.31 16.60 18.46
CA TYR A 540 -39.34 16.03 19.39
C TYR A 540 -39.04 17.05 20.48
N GLY A 541 -39.25 16.70 21.74
CA GLY A 541 -39.15 17.66 22.83
C GLY A 541 -37.97 17.51 23.77
N ASN A 542 -37.03 16.61 23.48
CA ASN A 542 -35.73 16.63 24.15
C ASN A 542 -34.77 17.59 23.46
N ASP A 543 -33.68 17.94 24.13
CA ASP A 543 -32.52 18.50 23.45
C ASP A 543 -31.94 17.51 22.44
N ILE A 544 -31.24 18.08 21.46
CA ILE A 544 -30.51 17.37 20.43
C ILE A 544 -29.18 18.10 20.28
N ASP A 545 -28.07 17.38 20.36
CA ASP A 545 -26.76 17.88 19.99
C ASP A 545 -26.84 18.68 18.68
N VAL A 546 -26.57 19.97 18.79
CA VAL A 546 -26.45 20.83 17.63
C VAL A 546 -25.18 20.44 16.92
N SER A 547 -25.34 19.95 15.71
CA SER A 547 -24.26 19.42 14.88
C SER A 547 -24.37 19.90 13.45
N SER A 548 -23.33 19.60 12.67
CA SER A 548 -23.27 19.76 11.22
C SER A 548 -22.68 18.50 10.57
N PRO A 549 -22.95 18.23 9.28
CA PRO A 549 -22.26 17.17 8.54
C PRO A 549 -20.74 17.30 8.63
N ALA A 550 -20.03 16.18 8.71
CA ALA A 550 -18.57 16.13 8.75
C ALA A 550 -17.93 16.11 7.34
N ASP A 551 -18.74 16.04 6.28
CA ASP A 551 -18.32 15.91 4.88
C ASP A 551 -17.45 14.65 4.64
N ALA A 552 -17.72 13.57 5.38
CA ALA A 552 -17.00 12.31 5.35
C ALA A 552 -17.73 11.23 4.52
N GLY A 553 -18.60 11.65 3.60
CA GLY A 553 -19.40 10.75 2.75
C GLY A 553 -20.74 10.32 3.35
N GLU A 554 -21.18 10.95 4.44
CA GLU A 554 -22.50 10.71 5.01
C GLU A 554 -23.64 11.27 4.15
N GLU A 555 -24.76 10.54 4.08
CA GLU A 555 -26.04 11.01 3.55
C GLU A 555 -26.96 11.38 4.71
N ILE A 556 -27.50 12.60 4.72
CA ILE A 556 -28.44 13.05 5.75
C ILE A 556 -29.88 12.73 5.31
N LEU A 557 -30.58 11.95 6.14
CA LEU A 557 -31.91 11.42 5.85
C LEU A 557 -33.02 12.13 6.62
N ALA A 558 -32.69 12.89 7.67
CA ALA A 558 -33.66 13.70 8.40
C ALA A 558 -33.01 14.92 9.05
N TRP A 559 -33.80 15.99 9.17
CA TRP A 559 -33.39 17.27 9.74
C TRP A 559 -34.37 17.73 10.82
N ALA A 560 -33.89 18.49 11.80
CA ALA A 560 -34.68 19.08 12.86
C ALA A 560 -34.64 20.61 12.82
N ASN A 561 -35.79 21.26 13.00
CA ASN A 561 -35.96 22.71 13.11
C ASN A 561 -36.63 23.10 14.43
N GLY A 562 -36.29 24.24 15.02
CA GLY A 562 -36.95 24.71 16.24
C GLY A 562 -38.33 25.31 15.98
N VAL A 563 -39.37 24.78 16.62
CA VAL A 563 -40.77 25.26 16.55
C VAL A 563 -41.35 25.63 17.91
N ASP A 564 -42.18 26.66 17.94
CA ASP A 564 -42.83 27.10 19.17
C ASP A 564 -44.10 26.30 19.49
N ALA A 565 -44.77 26.64 20.60
CA ALA A 565 -46.01 26.00 21.04
C ALA A 565 -47.15 26.04 20.01
N SER A 566 -47.10 26.94 19.03
CA SER A 566 -48.08 27.05 17.94
C SER A 566 -47.68 26.24 16.69
N GLY A 567 -46.47 25.68 16.67
CA GLY A 567 -45.87 25.01 15.52
C GLY A 567 -45.20 25.97 14.53
N GLU A 568 -45.02 27.25 14.89
CA GLU A 568 -44.31 28.21 14.06
C GLU A 568 -42.79 28.01 14.22
N VAL A 569 -42.08 27.89 13.10
CA VAL A 569 -40.61 27.77 13.08
C VAL A 569 -40.02 29.07 13.61
N PHE A 570 -39.31 29.01 14.73
CA PHE A 570 -38.60 30.16 15.30
C PHE A 570 -37.11 30.16 14.93
N CYS A 571 -36.60 29.05 14.39
CA CYS A 571 -35.24 28.96 13.88
C CYS A 571 -35.17 28.18 12.57
N GLU A 572 -34.67 28.83 11.52
CA GLU A 572 -34.46 28.26 10.18
C GLU A 572 -33.20 27.39 10.09
N ARG A 573 -32.41 27.32 11.17
CA ARG A 573 -31.23 26.46 11.21
C ARG A 573 -31.70 25.01 11.34
N GLU A 574 -31.22 24.16 10.45
CA GLU A 574 -31.47 22.73 10.48
C GLU A 574 -30.35 21.99 11.22
N ILE A 575 -30.72 20.95 11.98
CA ILE A 575 -29.79 20.03 12.63
C ILE A 575 -29.96 18.66 11.97
N PRO A 576 -28.89 18.00 11.48
CA PRO A 576 -29.00 16.63 10.98
C PRO A 576 -29.30 15.68 12.14
N VAL A 577 -30.34 14.84 12.01
CA VAL A 577 -30.75 13.92 13.09
C VAL A 577 -30.77 12.45 12.70
N ILE A 578 -30.74 12.16 11.39
CA ILE A 578 -30.50 10.81 10.89
C ILE A 578 -29.45 10.92 9.78
N SER A 579 -28.31 10.26 9.94
CA SER A 579 -27.26 10.17 8.93
C SER A 579 -26.88 8.71 8.70
N VAL A 580 -26.42 8.41 7.50
CA VAL A 580 -25.94 7.08 7.12
C VAL A 580 -24.64 7.20 6.33
N ARG A 581 -23.76 6.20 6.44
CA ARG A 581 -22.49 6.19 5.71
C ARG A 581 -22.13 4.78 5.24
N THR A 582 -21.74 4.66 3.99
CA THR A 582 -20.97 3.53 3.48
C THR A 582 -19.48 3.86 3.63
N PRO A 583 -18.68 3.01 4.27
CA PRO A 583 -17.25 3.26 4.44
C PRO A 583 -16.46 3.26 3.13
#